data_AF-A0A8S3BF99-F1
#
_entry.id   AF-A0A8S3BF99-F1
#
_cell.length_a   1.000
_cell.length_b   1.000
_cell.length_c   1.000
_cell.angle_alpha   90.00
_cell.angle_beta   90.00
_cell.angle_gamma   90.00
#
_symmetry.space_group_name_H-M   'P 1'
#
loop_
_entity.id
_entity.type
_entity.pdbx_description
1 polymer ?
#
loop_
_entity_poly.entity_id
_entity_poly.type
_entity_poly.pdbx_seq_one_letter_code
_entity_poly.pdbx_strand_id
1 'polypeptide(L)'
;SPTLLITANSPLPLRKKPNKQQHQYTTEAVLLVLQVFALISTSNRANTDRNYNDYFTKFIIVLMDLFRTDRGLLEARGSFIIRQLCMLLSPEDIYKTLSETLANEPDTNFAAIMVKILSSILLTSTELHDLRVKLKNLQTTESADLFVCLYKTWCHNPIALVALCFLSQNYDHACKLVQLFADIEVTVDFLIEIDKLVQLLESPIFTYLRLALLDVENNQTLIRALCGLLMLLPGKTDAFHVLRRRLECVPNFIDKFTSLDKRVANLSMNAKVNETTNDPRKNINFDELQQYYLAIQNKHV
;
A
#
# COMPACT_ATOMS: atom_id res chain seq x y z
N SER A 1 9.11 39.10 66.89
CA SER A 1 9.79 38.29 67.90
C SER A 1 9.24 36.87 67.90
N PRO A 2 10.08 35.86 68.15
CA PRO A 2 10.17 34.59 67.41
C PRO A 2 9.51 33.43 68.17
N THR A 3 9.46 32.21 67.63
CA THR A 3 10.36 31.12 68.05
C THR A 3 10.39 29.98 67.02
N LEU A 4 11.62 29.58 66.68
CA LEU A 4 12.06 28.44 65.87
C LEU A 4 11.78 27.07 66.52
N LEU A 5 11.71 26.00 65.72
CA LEU A 5 12.72 24.90 65.61
C LEU A 5 12.12 23.73 64.77
N ILE A 6 12.69 23.35 63.61
CA ILE A 6 13.68 22.25 63.40
C ILE A 6 13.03 20.87 63.67
N THR A 7 12.91 19.84 62.81
CA THR A 7 13.62 19.33 61.62
C THR A 7 12.87 18.08 61.12
N ALA A 8 13.02 17.68 59.84
CA ALA A 8 13.54 16.36 59.43
C ALA A 8 13.06 15.93 58.01
N ASN A 9 14.04 15.91 57.09
CA ASN A 9 14.28 14.95 56.01
C ASN A 9 13.21 13.86 55.74
N SER A 10 12.68 13.84 54.50
CA SER A 10 13.12 12.88 53.46
C SER A 10 12.30 13.02 52.16
N PRO A 11 12.92 13.04 50.97
CA PRO A 11 12.20 13.03 49.70
C PRO A 11 11.72 11.61 49.35
N LEU A 12 10.44 11.49 48.98
CA LEU A 12 9.83 10.25 48.47
C LEU A 12 10.62 9.69 47.28
N PRO A 13 10.74 8.36 47.16
CA PRO A 13 11.61 7.74 46.16
C PRO A 13 11.05 7.93 44.75
N LEU A 14 11.90 8.46 43.87
CA LEU A 14 11.77 8.36 42.42
C LEU A 14 11.52 6.90 42.05
N ARG A 15 10.25 6.58 41.75
CA ARG A 15 9.85 5.32 41.14
C ARG A 15 10.55 5.22 39.80
N LYS A 16 11.67 4.48 39.77
CA LYS A 16 12.38 4.09 38.55
C LYS A 16 11.34 3.52 37.59
N LYS A 17 11.07 4.25 36.50
CA LYS A 17 10.37 3.67 35.35
C LYS A 17 11.20 2.47 34.87
N PRO A 18 10.58 1.34 34.52
CA PRO A 18 11.34 0.20 34.04
C PRO A 18 12.04 0.62 32.74
N ASN A 19 13.36 0.36 32.69
CA ASN A 19 14.17 0.46 31.48
C ASN A 19 13.53 -0.41 30.40
N LYS A 20 12.70 0.18 29.54
CA LYS A 20 12.56 -0.34 28.18
C LYS A 20 13.90 -0.06 27.53
N GLN A 21 14.69 -1.11 27.31
CA GLN A 21 15.84 -1.07 26.42
C GLN A 21 15.31 -0.65 25.04
N GLN A 22 15.25 0.66 24.77
CA GLN A 22 15.10 1.16 23.42
C GLN A 22 16.32 0.63 22.67
N HIS A 23 16.10 -0.34 21.79
CA HIS A 23 17.09 -0.76 20.80
C HIS A 23 17.33 0.42 19.86
N GLN A 24 18.13 1.37 20.33
CA GLN A 24 18.47 2.57 19.59
C GLN A 24 19.62 2.22 18.65
N TYR A 25 19.33 1.38 17.65
CA TYR A 25 20.23 1.22 16.53
C TYR A 25 20.45 2.61 15.90
N THR A 26 21.71 3.06 15.89
CA THR A 26 22.05 4.33 15.25
C THR A 26 21.79 4.22 13.76
N THR A 27 21.36 5.31 13.13
CA THR A 27 21.08 5.32 11.69
C THR A 27 22.31 4.91 10.87
N GLU A 28 23.49 5.29 11.35
CA GLU A 28 24.78 4.88 10.78
C GLU A 28 25.01 3.37 10.84
N ALA A 29 24.75 2.73 11.98
CA ALA A 29 24.92 1.28 12.11
C ALA A 29 23.98 0.51 11.17
N VAL A 30 22.72 0.94 11.07
CA VAL A 30 21.75 0.35 10.13
C VAL A 30 22.23 0.53 8.68
N LEU A 31 22.69 1.73 8.32
CA LEU A 31 23.20 2.01 6.97
C LEU A 31 24.42 1.14 6.63
N LEU A 32 25.38 1.01 7.55
CA LEU A 32 26.56 0.17 7.34
C LEU A 32 26.18 -1.29 7.09
N VAL A 33 25.25 -1.84 7.89
CA VAL A 33 24.77 -3.22 7.71
C VAL A 33 24.11 -3.38 6.34
N LEU A 34 23.24 -2.45 5.94
CA LEU A 34 22.55 -2.51 4.65
C LEU A 34 23.53 -2.35 3.47
N GLN A 35 24.53 -1.48 3.59
CA GLN A 35 25.56 -1.28 2.57
C GLN A 35 26.46 -2.50 2.40
N VAL A 36 26.94 -3.09 3.51
CA VAL A 36 27.75 -4.31 3.48
C VAL A 36 26.94 -5.44 2.84
N PHE A 37 25.66 -5.57 3.19
CA PHE A 37 24.80 -6.57 2.59
C PHE A 37 24.60 -6.35 1.07
N ALA A 38 24.32 -5.10 0.67
CA ALA A 38 24.17 -4.75 -0.74
C ALA A 38 25.45 -5.03 -1.52
N LEU A 39 26.62 -4.77 -0.94
CA LEU A 39 27.92 -5.09 -1.55
C LEU A 39 28.11 -6.60 -1.72
N ILE A 40 27.81 -7.41 -0.70
CA ILE A 40 27.91 -8.88 -0.77
C ILE A 40 26.98 -9.43 -1.85
N SER A 41 25.74 -8.92 -1.88
CA SER A 41 24.74 -9.32 -2.88
C SER A 41 25.24 -8.97 -4.28
N THR A 42 25.59 -7.71 -4.54
CA THR A 42 26.03 -7.27 -5.88
C THR A 42 27.34 -7.90 -6.33
N SER A 43 28.29 -8.16 -5.42
CA SER A 43 29.57 -8.80 -5.74
C SER A 43 29.40 -10.26 -6.18
N ASN A 44 28.41 -10.97 -5.63
CA ASN A 44 28.08 -12.34 -6.03
C ASN A 44 27.28 -12.44 -7.33
N ARG A 45 26.81 -11.31 -7.89
CA ARG A 45 26.12 -11.28 -9.19
C ARG A 45 26.99 -11.78 -10.35
N ALA A 46 28.32 -11.67 -10.23
CA ALA A 46 29.27 -12.22 -11.21
C ALA A 46 29.44 -13.75 -11.13
N ASN A 47 29.00 -14.38 -10.03
CA ASN A 47 29.11 -15.82 -9.79
C ASN A 47 27.72 -16.48 -9.84
N THR A 48 27.24 -16.80 -11.04
CA THR A 48 25.96 -17.52 -11.33
C THR A 48 24.70 -16.90 -10.68
N ASP A 49 23.73 -16.46 -11.49
CA ASP A 49 22.48 -15.80 -11.04
C ASP A 49 21.72 -16.53 -9.92
N ARG A 50 21.90 -17.86 -9.78
CA ARG A 50 21.29 -18.66 -8.69
C ARG A 50 21.82 -18.31 -7.30
N ASN A 51 23.12 -18.06 -7.14
CA ASN A 51 23.70 -17.78 -5.82
C ASN A 51 23.31 -16.39 -5.32
N TYR A 52 23.25 -15.39 -6.20
CA TYR A 52 22.74 -14.05 -5.89
C TYR A 52 21.34 -14.13 -5.28
N ASN A 53 20.45 -14.87 -5.94
CA ASN A 53 19.05 -14.96 -5.56
C ASN A 53 18.86 -15.68 -4.20
N ASP A 54 19.70 -16.66 -3.88
CA ASP A 54 19.65 -17.39 -2.60
C ASP A 54 20.09 -16.54 -1.39
N TYR A 55 21.22 -15.81 -1.50
CA TYR A 55 21.65 -14.90 -0.42
C TYR A 55 20.69 -13.73 -0.23
N PHE A 56 20.20 -13.17 -1.34
CA PHE A 56 19.21 -12.10 -1.31
C PHE A 56 17.92 -12.53 -0.61
N THR A 57 17.37 -13.68 -1.02
CA THR A 57 16.14 -14.23 -0.42
C THR A 57 16.34 -14.54 1.06
N LYS A 58 17.47 -15.16 1.44
CA LYS A 58 17.80 -15.43 2.86
C LYS A 58 17.83 -14.16 3.70
N PHE A 59 18.41 -13.09 3.19
CA PHE A 59 18.43 -11.81 3.90
C PHE A 59 17.04 -11.22 4.07
N ILE A 60 16.21 -11.24 3.01
CA ILE A 60 14.82 -10.76 3.12
C ILE A 60 14.07 -11.57 4.17
N ILE A 61 14.22 -12.89 4.22
CA ILE A 61 13.62 -13.74 5.26
C ILE A 61 14.10 -13.35 6.67
N VAL A 62 15.40 -13.14 6.87
CA VAL A 62 15.95 -12.73 8.17
C VAL A 62 15.45 -11.33 8.57
N LEU A 63 15.38 -10.39 7.62
CA LEU A 63 14.85 -9.05 7.86
C LEU A 63 13.37 -9.09 8.24
N MET A 64 12.59 -9.93 7.55
CA MET A 64 11.18 -10.16 7.84
C MET A 64 10.99 -10.76 9.23
N ASP A 65 11.83 -11.72 9.64
CA ASP A 65 11.79 -12.30 10.99
C ASP A 65 12.15 -11.28 12.08
N LEU A 66 13.14 -10.41 11.80
CA LEU A 66 13.50 -9.31 12.68
C LEU A 66 12.33 -8.33 12.85
N PHE A 67 11.67 -7.92 11.76
CA PHE A 67 10.49 -7.06 11.84
C PHE A 67 9.29 -7.72 12.53
N ARG A 68 9.13 -9.03 12.35
CA ARG A 68 8.08 -9.80 13.03
C ARG A 68 8.30 -9.82 14.55
N THR A 69 9.55 -10.06 14.95
CA THR A 69 9.95 -10.20 16.36
C THR A 69 10.04 -8.85 17.08
N ASP A 70 10.56 -7.82 16.41
CA ASP A 70 10.65 -6.45 16.94
C ASP A 70 9.73 -5.50 16.16
N ARG A 71 8.46 -5.43 16.59
CA ARG A 71 7.47 -4.52 16.01
C ARG A 71 7.81 -3.05 16.24
N GLY A 72 8.51 -2.73 17.32
CA GLY A 72 8.95 -1.36 17.59
C GLY A 72 9.97 -0.89 16.57
N LEU A 73 10.89 -1.77 16.17
CA LEU A 73 11.82 -1.51 15.07
C LEU A 73 11.09 -1.29 13.75
N LEU A 74 10.11 -2.13 13.42
CA LEU A 74 9.32 -1.99 12.21
C LEU A 74 8.60 -0.64 12.14
N GLU A 75 7.90 -0.28 13.22
CA GLU A 75 7.15 0.99 13.32
C GLU A 75 8.08 2.20 13.23
N ALA A 76 9.23 2.17 13.92
CA ALA A 76 10.13 3.32 14.00
C ALA A 76 11.08 3.46 12.80
N ARG A 77 11.54 2.33 12.23
CA ARG A 77 12.65 2.29 11.24
C ARG A 77 12.33 1.52 9.97
N GLY A 78 11.24 0.74 9.93
CA GLY A 78 10.90 -0.13 8.79
C GLY A 78 10.86 0.63 7.47
N SER A 79 10.19 1.79 7.44
CA SER A 79 10.12 2.62 6.23
C SER A 79 11.51 3.06 5.75
N PHE A 80 12.37 3.51 6.66
CA PHE A 80 13.73 3.91 6.31
C PHE A 80 14.55 2.74 5.77
N ILE A 81 14.50 1.58 6.43
CA ILE A 81 15.26 0.39 6.03
C ILE A 81 14.86 -0.06 4.62
N ILE A 82 13.57 -0.20 4.35
CA ILE A 82 13.08 -0.63 3.02
C ILE A 82 13.47 0.37 1.93
N ARG A 83 13.38 1.68 2.21
CA ARG A 83 13.81 2.72 1.26
C ARG A 83 15.31 2.65 0.96
N GLN A 84 16.14 2.46 1.99
CA GLN A 84 17.57 2.29 1.80
C GLN A 84 17.90 1.03 0.99
N LEU A 85 17.17 -0.07 1.20
CA LEU A 85 17.31 -1.25 0.35
C LEU A 85 16.98 -0.93 -1.11
N CYS A 86 15.88 -0.22 -1.38
CA CYS A 86 15.50 0.17 -2.74
C CYS A 86 16.50 1.15 -3.41
N MET A 87 17.27 1.89 -2.62
CA MET A 87 18.36 2.74 -3.12
C MET A 87 19.62 1.94 -3.46
N LEU A 88 19.87 0.86 -2.73
CA LEU A 88 21.10 0.06 -2.84
C LEU A 88 20.96 -1.13 -3.80
N LEU A 89 19.74 -1.63 -3.99
CA LEU A 89 19.41 -2.83 -4.78
C LEU A 89 18.20 -2.54 -5.67
N SER A 90 17.91 -3.45 -6.60
CA SER A 90 16.76 -3.35 -7.49
C SER A 90 15.44 -3.25 -6.70
N PRO A 91 14.67 -2.15 -6.81
CA PRO A 91 13.38 -2.04 -6.13
C PRO A 91 12.39 -3.10 -6.60
N GLU A 92 12.47 -3.52 -7.86
CA GLU A 92 11.62 -4.59 -8.41
C GLU A 92 11.89 -5.93 -7.71
N ASP A 93 13.16 -6.31 -7.57
CA ASP A 93 13.54 -7.56 -6.90
C ASP A 93 13.13 -7.53 -5.42
N ILE A 94 13.33 -6.39 -4.75
CA ILE A 94 12.91 -6.19 -3.35
C ILE A 94 11.41 -6.39 -3.19
N TYR A 95 10.61 -5.68 -4.01
CA TYR A 95 9.16 -5.76 -3.90
C TYR A 95 8.64 -7.15 -4.25
N LYS A 96 9.22 -7.80 -5.27
CA LYS A 96 8.85 -9.16 -5.65
C LYS A 96 9.18 -10.17 -4.55
N THR A 97 10.41 -10.18 -4.03
CA THR A 97 10.81 -11.13 -2.98
C THR A 97 10.10 -10.88 -1.65
N LEU A 98 9.85 -9.61 -1.28
CA LEU A 98 9.03 -9.28 -0.10
C LEU A 98 7.61 -9.80 -0.28
N SER A 99 7.00 -9.62 -1.46
CA SER A 99 5.67 -10.14 -1.76
C SER A 99 5.59 -11.66 -1.72
N GLU A 100 6.56 -12.37 -2.31
CA GLU A 100 6.62 -13.83 -2.27
C GLU A 100 6.79 -14.35 -0.83
N THR A 101 7.57 -13.64 0.00
CA THR A 101 7.75 -13.97 1.41
C THR A 101 6.47 -13.72 2.21
N LEU A 102 5.83 -12.56 2.00
CA LEU A 102 4.61 -12.16 2.70
C LEU A 102 3.38 -12.98 2.30
N ALA A 103 3.32 -13.50 1.08
CA ALA A 103 2.22 -14.36 0.64
C ALA A 103 2.07 -15.64 1.47
N ASN A 104 3.17 -16.09 2.11
CA ASN A 104 3.20 -17.25 2.99
C ASN A 104 3.23 -16.86 4.48
N GLU A 105 3.01 -15.59 4.81
CA GLU A 105 3.07 -15.09 6.18
C GLU A 105 1.88 -15.59 7.02
N PRO A 106 2.11 -16.31 8.14
CA PRO A 106 1.02 -16.76 9.00
C PRO A 106 0.41 -15.64 9.84
N ASP A 107 1.20 -14.63 10.22
CA ASP A 107 0.71 -13.48 10.98
C ASP A 107 0.09 -12.45 10.03
N THR A 108 -1.23 -12.50 9.90
CA THR A 108 -2.00 -11.62 9.02
C THR A 108 -1.89 -10.15 9.41
N ASN A 109 -1.77 -9.84 10.71
CA ASN A 109 -1.60 -8.48 11.21
C ASN A 109 -0.23 -7.92 10.80
N PHE A 110 0.83 -8.72 10.96
CA PHE A 110 2.16 -8.37 10.45
C PHE A 110 2.17 -8.10 8.96
N ALA A 111 1.55 -8.99 8.18
CA ALA A 111 1.46 -8.83 6.74
C ALA A 111 0.73 -7.53 6.37
N ALA A 112 -0.37 -7.19 7.05
CA ALA A 112 -1.08 -5.93 6.83
C ALA A 112 -0.22 -4.69 7.14
N ILE A 113 0.55 -4.70 8.23
CA ILE A 113 1.47 -3.59 8.58
C ILE A 113 2.58 -3.47 7.53
N MET A 114 3.16 -4.59 7.09
CA MET A 114 4.18 -4.57 6.04
C MET A 114 3.64 -4.04 4.71
N VAL A 115 2.46 -4.49 4.30
CA VAL A 115 1.79 -3.98 3.08
C VAL A 115 1.52 -2.49 3.19
N LYS A 116 1.07 -2.01 4.35
CA LYS A 116 0.86 -0.57 4.60
C LYS A 116 2.15 0.23 4.40
N ILE A 117 3.27 -0.26 4.95
CA ILE A 117 4.59 0.39 4.81
C ILE A 117 5.04 0.36 3.35
N LEU A 118 4.98 -0.80 2.70
CA LEU A 118 5.38 -0.97 1.30
C LEU A 118 4.54 -0.10 0.36
N SER A 119 3.21 -0.08 0.53
CA SER A 119 2.31 0.76 -0.25
C SER A 119 2.62 2.25 -0.07
N SER A 120 2.86 2.70 1.16
CA SER A 120 3.26 4.09 1.41
C SER A 120 4.57 4.43 0.70
N ILE A 121 5.60 3.58 0.80
CA ILE A 121 6.89 3.80 0.13
C ILE A 121 6.71 3.82 -1.39
N LEU A 122 6.01 2.83 -1.94
CA LEU A 122 5.73 2.71 -3.37
C LEU A 122 5.11 3.99 -3.93
N LEU A 123 4.18 4.60 -3.19
CA LEU A 123 3.44 5.78 -3.63
C LEU A 123 4.17 7.11 -3.37
N THR A 124 5.10 7.19 -2.41
CA THR A 124 5.69 8.48 -2.04
C THR A 124 7.19 8.62 -2.32
N SER A 125 7.93 7.52 -2.40
CA SER A 125 9.39 7.55 -2.50
C SER A 125 9.89 7.84 -3.91
N THR A 126 10.88 8.72 -4.06
CA THR A 126 11.45 9.08 -5.37
C THR A 126 12.18 7.92 -6.03
N GLU A 127 12.86 7.10 -5.24
CA GLU A 127 13.62 5.91 -5.68
C GLU A 127 12.74 4.80 -6.29
N LEU A 128 11.41 4.90 -6.13
CA LEU A 128 10.43 3.97 -6.71
C LEU A 128 9.78 4.50 -8.00
N HIS A 129 10.28 5.59 -8.59
CA HIS A 129 9.68 6.20 -9.77
C HIS A 129 9.53 5.22 -10.94
N ASP A 130 10.59 4.49 -11.30
CA ASP A 130 10.56 3.57 -12.44
C ASP A 130 9.62 2.39 -12.19
N LEU A 131 9.61 1.86 -10.96
CA LEU A 131 8.68 0.80 -10.56
C LEU A 131 7.22 1.26 -10.69
N ARG A 132 6.92 2.50 -10.27
CA ARG A 132 5.58 3.08 -10.44
C ARG A 132 5.20 3.23 -11.91
N VAL A 133 6.12 3.66 -12.77
CA VAL A 133 5.86 3.78 -14.21
C VAL A 133 5.58 2.41 -14.82
N LYS A 134 6.37 1.39 -14.45
CA LYS A 134 6.16 -0.01 -14.87
C LYS A 134 4.78 -0.52 -14.46
N LEU A 135 4.39 -0.32 -13.20
CA LEU A 135 3.09 -0.72 -12.66
C LEU A 135 1.91 0.08 -13.22
N LYS A 136 2.11 1.36 -13.53
CA LYS A 136 1.07 2.22 -14.13
C LYS A 136 0.74 1.79 -15.56
N ASN A 137 1.76 1.40 -16.32
CA ASN A 137 1.63 1.14 -17.75
C ASN A 137 1.28 -0.31 -18.05
N LEU A 138 1.76 -1.28 -17.26
CA LEU A 138 1.53 -2.73 -17.46
C LEU A 138 1.79 -3.18 -18.92
N GLN A 139 2.85 -2.65 -19.53
CA GLN A 139 3.15 -2.83 -20.96
C GLN A 139 3.82 -4.16 -21.30
N THR A 140 4.37 -4.87 -20.30
CA THR A 140 5.10 -6.12 -20.50
C THR A 140 4.51 -7.24 -19.64
N THR A 141 4.70 -8.50 -20.04
CA THR A 141 4.32 -9.67 -19.22
C THR A 141 4.95 -9.59 -17.82
N GLU A 142 6.22 -9.21 -17.73
CA GLU A 142 6.92 -9.02 -16.44
C GLU A 142 6.23 -7.98 -15.56
N SER A 143 5.77 -6.86 -16.14
CA SER A 143 5.05 -5.83 -15.38
C SER A 143 3.68 -6.30 -14.90
N ALA A 144 3.00 -7.14 -15.69
CA ALA A 144 1.74 -7.77 -15.30
C ALA A 144 1.97 -8.81 -14.18
N ASP A 145 3.00 -9.64 -14.30
CA ASP A 145 3.39 -10.62 -13.28
C ASP A 145 3.78 -9.95 -11.97
N LEU A 146 4.52 -8.84 -12.04
CA LEU A 146 4.84 -8.02 -10.87
C LEU A 146 3.57 -7.46 -10.23
N PHE A 147 2.64 -6.91 -11.03
CA PHE A 147 1.37 -6.42 -10.52
C PHE A 147 0.58 -7.54 -9.82
N VAL A 148 0.50 -8.73 -10.41
CA VAL A 148 -0.18 -9.89 -9.82
C VAL A 148 0.49 -10.33 -8.51
N CYS A 149 1.83 -10.35 -8.47
CA CYS A 149 2.61 -10.68 -7.27
C CYS A 149 2.31 -9.69 -6.13
N LEU A 150 2.35 -8.39 -6.43
CA LEU A 150 2.01 -7.33 -5.48
C LEU A 150 0.55 -7.42 -5.06
N TYR A 151 -0.37 -7.60 -6.00
CA TYR A 151 -1.80 -7.68 -5.74
C TYR A 151 -2.11 -8.75 -4.68
N LYS A 152 -1.58 -9.96 -4.85
CA LYS A 152 -1.80 -11.07 -3.90
C LYS A 152 -1.37 -10.69 -2.48
N THR A 153 -0.24 -10.01 -2.36
CA THR A 153 0.25 -9.54 -1.06
C THR A 153 -0.56 -8.35 -0.54
N TRP A 154 -0.95 -7.42 -1.41
CA TRP A 154 -1.72 -6.23 -1.05
C TRP A 154 -3.13 -6.58 -0.57
N CYS A 155 -3.62 -7.79 -0.84
CA CYS A 155 -4.87 -8.31 -0.29
C CYS A 155 -4.91 -8.33 1.24
N HIS A 156 -3.77 -8.23 1.95
CA HIS A 156 -3.79 -8.08 3.42
C HIS A 156 -4.22 -6.68 3.89
N ASN A 157 -4.25 -5.68 3.01
CA ASN A 157 -4.72 -4.34 3.32
C ASN A 157 -5.64 -3.81 2.19
N PRO A 158 -6.96 -3.76 2.40
CA PRO A 158 -7.92 -3.37 1.36
C PRO A 158 -7.67 -1.98 0.75
N ILE A 159 -7.29 -1.00 1.57
CA ILE A 159 -7.08 0.37 1.10
C ILE A 159 -5.80 0.47 0.26
N ALA A 160 -4.74 -0.22 0.69
CA ALA A 160 -3.52 -0.33 -0.11
C ALA A 160 -3.80 -1.00 -1.45
N LEU A 161 -4.62 -2.05 -1.49
CA LEU A 161 -5.01 -2.74 -2.71
C LEU A 161 -5.75 -1.83 -3.69
N VAL A 162 -6.70 -1.02 -3.19
CA VAL A 162 -7.39 -0.02 -4.00
C VAL A 162 -6.40 1.04 -4.53
N ALA A 163 -5.46 1.49 -3.69
CA ALA A 163 -4.41 2.42 -4.13
C ALA A 163 -3.52 1.83 -5.24
N LEU A 164 -3.20 0.53 -5.17
CA LEU A 164 -2.47 -0.18 -6.22
C LEU A 164 -3.29 -0.25 -7.53
N CYS A 165 -4.59 -0.51 -7.45
CA CYS A 165 -5.46 -0.51 -8.63
C CYS A 165 -5.61 0.89 -9.25
N PHE A 166 -5.65 1.95 -8.44
CA PHE A 166 -5.59 3.32 -8.92
C PHE A 166 -4.24 3.64 -9.56
N LEU A 167 -3.13 3.13 -9.00
CA LEU A 167 -1.79 3.27 -9.58
C LEU A 167 -1.72 2.66 -10.98
N SER A 168 -2.26 1.46 -11.13
CA SER A 168 -2.24 0.68 -12.38
C SER A 168 -3.38 0.99 -13.35
N GLN A 169 -4.23 1.98 -13.04
CA GLN A 169 -5.38 2.39 -13.85
C GLN A 169 -6.46 1.30 -14.05
N ASN A 170 -6.56 0.34 -13.13
CA ASN A 170 -7.58 -0.73 -13.15
C ASN A 170 -8.84 -0.28 -12.39
N TYR A 171 -9.52 0.76 -12.90
CA TYR A 171 -10.62 1.43 -12.20
C TYR A 171 -11.89 0.58 -12.04
N ASP A 172 -12.20 -0.28 -13.02
CA ASP A 172 -13.32 -1.21 -12.94
C ASP A 172 -13.16 -2.15 -11.75
N HIS A 173 -11.96 -2.70 -11.61
CA HIS A 173 -11.63 -3.59 -10.51
C HIS A 173 -11.58 -2.86 -9.16
N ALA A 174 -11.00 -1.67 -9.13
CA ALA A 174 -11.02 -0.81 -7.93
C ALA A 174 -12.46 -0.52 -7.47
N CYS A 175 -13.37 -0.25 -8.40
CA CYS A 175 -14.79 -0.03 -8.10
C CYS A 175 -15.45 -1.27 -7.50
N LYS A 176 -15.20 -2.47 -8.05
CA LYS A 176 -15.69 -3.73 -7.49
C LYS A 176 -15.17 -3.94 -6.07
N LEU A 177 -13.87 -3.73 -5.84
CA LEU A 177 -13.25 -3.87 -4.52
C LEU A 177 -13.87 -2.92 -3.49
N VAL A 178 -14.06 -1.64 -3.84
CA VAL A 178 -14.68 -0.66 -2.93
C VAL A 178 -16.11 -1.05 -2.55
N GLN A 179 -16.87 -1.69 -3.44
CA GLN A 179 -18.22 -2.18 -3.12
C GLN A 179 -18.19 -3.32 -2.09
N LEU A 180 -17.13 -4.14 -2.07
CA LEU A 180 -16.95 -5.21 -1.08
C LEU A 180 -16.63 -4.67 0.32
N PHE A 181 -16.27 -3.38 0.46
CA PHE A 181 -15.97 -2.80 1.77
C PHE A 181 -17.21 -2.65 2.65
N ALA A 182 -18.42 -2.77 2.08
CA ALA A 182 -19.66 -2.79 2.84
C ALA A 182 -19.73 -3.94 3.86
N ASP A 183 -19.03 -5.05 3.58
CA ASP A 183 -19.00 -6.24 4.43
C ASP A 183 -17.79 -6.25 5.40
N ILE A 184 -16.94 -5.22 5.35
CA ILE A 184 -15.74 -5.10 6.19
C ILE A 184 -16.06 -4.26 7.44
N GLU A 185 -15.51 -4.66 8.58
CA GLU A 185 -15.61 -3.87 9.81
C GLU A 185 -14.91 -2.51 9.65
N VAL A 186 -15.67 -1.43 9.78
CA VAL A 186 -15.16 -0.06 9.67
C VAL A 186 -14.48 0.34 10.98
N THR A 187 -13.17 0.13 11.05
CA THR A 187 -12.32 0.53 12.19
C THR A 187 -11.76 1.94 12.02
N VAL A 188 -11.25 2.54 13.10
CA VAL A 188 -10.57 3.85 13.05
C VAL A 188 -9.34 3.80 12.15
N ASP A 189 -8.55 2.72 12.24
CA ASP A 189 -7.36 2.55 11.40
C ASP A 189 -7.71 2.46 9.91
N PHE A 190 -8.81 1.78 9.58
CA PHE A 190 -9.34 1.72 8.22
C PHE A 190 -9.72 3.11 7.70
N LEU A 191 -10.40 3.92 8.50
CA LEU A 191 -10.77 5.30 8.13
C LEU A 191 -9.55 6.21 7.95
N ILE A 192 -8.52 6.06 8.81
CA ILE A 192 -7.26 6.79 8.68
C ILE A 192 -6.56 6.44 7.36
N GLU A 193 -6.64 5.19 6.93
CA GLU A 193 -6.05 4.77 5.65
C GLU A 193 -6.82 5.31 4.45
N ILE A 194 -8.15 5.36 4.51
CA ILE A 194 -8.95 6.04 3.47
C ILE A 194 -8.59 7.52 3.41
N ASP A 195 -8.48 8.22 4.54
CA ASP A 195 -8.06 9.63 4.58
C ASP A 195 -6.71 9.81 3.89
N LYS A 196 -5.71 9.02 4.26
CA LYS A 196 -4.38 9.05 3.61
C LYS A 196 -4.46 8.81 2.11
N LEU A 197 -5.26 7.85 1.66
CA LEU A 197 -5.48 7.62 0.23
C LEU A 197 -6.10 8.85 -0.46
N VAL A 198 -7.10 9.48 0.16
CA VAL A 198 -7.73 10.69 -0.38
C VAL A 198 -6.73 11.85 -0.46
N GLN A 199 -5.90 12.06 0.55
CA GLN A 199 -4.84 13.07 0.48
C GLN A 199 -3.85 12.76 -0.65
N LEU A 200 -3.52 11.48 -0.87
CA LEU A 200 -2.66 11.06 -1.97
C LEU A 200 -3.30 11.34 -3.34
N LEU A 201 -4.63 11.23 -3.50
CA LEU A 201 -5.32 11.56 -4.75
C LEU A 201 -5.07 13.02 -5.18
N GLU A 202 -4.84 13.92 -4.22
CA GLU A 202 -4.48 15.32 -4.50
C GLU A 202 -2.99 15.55 -4.74
N SER A 203 -2.14 14.55 -4.46
CA SER A 203 -0.71 14.63 -4.67
C SER A 203 -0.31 14.37 -6.15
N PRO A 204 0.92 14.74 -6.57
CA PRO A 204 1.35 14.60 -7.96
C PRO A 204 1.28 13.18 -8.53
N ILE A 205 1.39 12.14 -7.68
CA ILE A 205 1.36 10.74 -8.12
C ILE A 205 0.07 10.41 -8.87
N PHE A 206 -1.08 10.92 -8.42
CA PHE A 206 -2.39 10.65 -9.01
C PHE A 206 -2.89 11.80 -9.90
N THR A 207 -1.99 12.64 -10.41
CA THR A 207 -2.35 13.70 -11.38
C THR A 207 -3.06 13.13 -12.61
N TYR A 208 -2.60 11.99 -13.13
CA TYR A 208 -3.26 11.34 -14.28
C TYR A 208 -4.66 10.83 -13.95
N LEU A 209 -4.90 10.35 -12.73
CA LEU A 209 -6.21 9.90 -12.27
C LEU A 209 -7.17 11.09 -12.18
N ARG A 210 -6.70 12.22 -11.63
CA ARG A 210 -7.49 13.46 -11.59
C ARG A 210 -7.83 13.99 -12.98
N LEU A 211 -6.90 13.89 -13.94
CA LEU A 211 -7.16 14.25 -15.34
C LEU A 211 -8.15 13.28 -16.00
N ALA A 212 -8.12 11.99 -15.64
CA ALA A 212 -9.08 11.00 -16.13
C ALA A 212 -10.53 11.32 -15.72
N LEU A 213 -10.74 12.06 -14.62
CA LEU A 213 -12.08 12.51 -14.21
C LEU A 213 -12.74 13.50 -15.19
N LEU A 214 -11.99 14.11 -16.11
CA LEU A 214 -12.56 14.96 -17.15
C LEU A 214 -13.35 14.15 -18.19
N ASP A 215 -12.94 12.91 -18.43
CA ASP A 215 -13.61 12.00 -19.35
C ASP A 215 -14.56 11.05 -18.60
N VAL A 216 -15.72 11.61 -18.24
CA VAL A 216 -16.76 10.93 -17.47
C VAL A 216 -17.30 9.69 -18.19
N GLU A 217 -17.30 9.69 -19.52
CA GLU A 217 -17.92 8.62 -20.31
C GLU A 217 -17.10 7.34 -20.29
N ASN A 218 -15.77 7.47 -20.36
CA ASN A 218 -14.86 6.33 -20.30
C ASN A 218 -14.43 5.97 -18.87
N ASN A 219 -14.52 6.89 -17.91
CA ASN A 219 -14.02 6.69 -16.53
C ASN A 219 -15.15 6.64 -15.47
N GLN A 220 -16.31 6.08 -15.83
CA GLN A 220 -17.48 5.97 -14.95
C GLN A 220 -17.18 5.17 -13.68
N THR A 221 -16.43 4.08 -13.81
CA THR A 221 -16.06 3.21 -12.69
C THR A 221 -15.08 3.87 -11.74
N LEU A 222 -14.20 4.74 -12.23
CA LEU A 222 -13.36 5.58 -11.38
C LEU A 222 -14.23 6.52 -10.53
N ILE A 223 -15.19 7.22 -11.14
CA ILE A 223 -16.09 8.11 -10.42
C ILE A 223 -16.89 7.34 -9.37
N ARG A 224 -17.42 6.17 -9.72
CA ARG A 224 -18.15 5.30 -8.79
C ARG A 224 -17.27 4.78 -7.65
N ALA A 225 -16.03 4.41 -7.92
CA ALA A 225 -15.06 4.00 -6.90
C ALA A 225 -14.77 5.14 -5.91
N LEU A 226 -14.51 6.36 -6.43
CA LEU A 226 -14.29 7.54 -5.60
C LEU A 226 -15.53 7.93 -4.78
N CYS A 227 -16.73 7.83 -5.36
CA CYS A 227 -17.98 8.03 -4.61
C CYS A 227 -18.13 6.97 -3.51
N GLY A 228 -17.81 5.71 -3.79
CA GLY A 228 -17.81 4.64 -2.78
C GLY A 228 -16.89 4.96 -1.61
N LEU A 229 -15.65 5.41 -1.88
CA LEU A 229 -14.72 5.86 -0.84
C LEU A 229 -15.26 7.06 -0.05
N LEU A 230 -15.90 8.02 -0.73
CA LEU A 230 -16.54 9.16 -0.07
C LEU A 230 -17.65 8.73 0.89
N MET A 231 -18.44 7.72 0.52
CA MET A 231 -19.54 7.21 1.35
C MET A 231 -19.06 6.43 2.59
N LEU A 232 -17.82 5.94 2.60
CA LEU A 232 -17.21 5.28 3.75
C LEU A 232 -16.65 6.27 4.79
N LEU A 233 -16.38 7.52 4.38
CA LEU A 233 -15.77 8.53 5.24
C LEU A 233 -16.82 9.20 6.15
N PRO A 234 -16.49 9.46 7.43
CA PRO A 234 -17.34 10.30 8.28
C PRO A 234 -17.40 11.72 7.73
N GLY A 235 -18.61 12.29 7.62
CA GLY A 235 -18.85 13.58 6.96
C GLY A 235 -18.19 14.81 7.60
N LYS A 236 -17.51 14.66 8.75
CA LYS A 236 -16.76 15.73 9.44
C LYS A 236 -15.25 15.71 9.17
N THR A 237 -14.76 14.74 8.40
CA THR A 237 -13.34 14.58 8.12
C THR A 237 -12.88 15.49 6.97
N ASP A 238 -11.63 15.96 7.01
CA ASP A 238 -11.07 16.77 5.93
C ASP A 238 -11.02 15.99 4.60
N ALA A 239 -10.69 14.70 4.64
CA ALA A 239 -10.75 13.83 3.47
C ALA A 239 -12.13 13.82 2.80
N PHE A 240 -13.21 13.75 3.57
CA PHE A 240 -14.55 13.82 3.01
C PHE A 240 -14.73 15.11 2.18
N HIS A 241 -14.33 16.25 2.74
CA HIS A 241 -14.43 17.53 2.05
C HIS A 241 -13.48 17.66 0.85
N VAL A 242 -12.26 17.14 0.94
CA VAL A 242 -11.28 17.13 -0.17
C VAL A 242 -11.83 16.35 -1.34
N LEU A 243 -12.25 15.10 -1.10
CA LEU A 243 -12.77 14.23 -2.16
C LEU A 243 -14.08 14.74 -2.74
N ARG A 244 -14.99 15.24 -1.88
CA ARG A 244 -16.25 15.85 -2.33
C ARG A 244 -16.00 17.03 -3.27
N ARG A 245 -15.12 17.98 -2.91
CA ARG A 245 -14.78 19.13 -3.76
C ARG A 245 -14.20 18.67 -5.11
N ARG A 246 -13.35 17.65 -5.11
CA ARG A 246 -12.77 17.08 -6.34
C ARG A 246 -13.86 16.52 -7.26
N LEU A 247 -14.82 15.79 -6.71
CA LEU A 247 -15.96 15.23 -7.45
C LEU A 247 -16.93 16.31 -7.93
N GLU A 248 -17.14 17.39 -7.16
CA GLU A 248 -17.95 18.55 -7.57
C GLU A 248 -17.34 19.31 -8.77
N CYS A 249 -16.02 19.23 -8.98
CA CYS A 249 -15.37 19.78 -10.17
C CYS A 249 -15.62 18.95 -11.45
N VAL A 250 -16.19 17.76 -11.34
CA VAL A 250 -16.43 16.89 -12.50
C VAL A 250 -17.64 17.40 -13.30
N PRO A 251 -17.48 17.72 -14.60
CA PRO A 251 -18.58 18.25 -15.41
C PRO A 251 -19.78 17.31 -15.46
N ASN A 252 -20.98 17.85 -15.25
CA ASN A 252 -22.24 17.11 -15.30
C ASN A 252 -22.31 15.89 -14.37
N PHE A 253 -21.59 15.94 -13.23
CA PHE A 253 -21.50 14.85 -12.26
C PHE A 253 -22.86 14.23 -11.91
N ILE A 254 -23.85 15.05 -11.55
CA ILE A 254 -25.18 14.58 -11.12
C ILE A 254 -26.05 14.10 -12.30
N ASP A 255 -26.07 14.86 -13.40
CA ASP A 255 -26.92 14.57 -14.57
C ASP A 255 -26.45 13.31 -15.33
N LYS A 256 -25.13 13.09 -15.40
CA LYS A 256 -24.60 11.86 -15.97
C LYS A 256 -24.80 10.69 -15.00
N PHE A 257 -24.55 10.84 -13.69
CA PHE A 257 -24.69 9.73 -12.71
C PHE A 257 -26.10 9.11 -12.69
N THR A 258 -27.14 9.91 -12.88
CA THR A 258 -28.54 9.42 -12.93
C THR A 258 -28.95 8.78 -14.26
N SER A 259 -28.29 9.14 -15.37
CA SER A 259 -28.49 8.46 -16.68
C SER A 259 -27.65 7.18 -16.82
N LEU A 260 -26.63 7.02 -15.97
CA LEU A 260 -25.68 5.90 -15.93
C LEU A 260 -26.31 4.59 -15.44
N ASP A 261 -27.11 4.61 -14.37
CA ASP A 261 -27.80 3.41 -13.87
C ASP A 261 -28.80 2.84 -14.89
N LYS A 262 -29.38 3.70 -15.74
CA LYS A 262 -30.29 3.29 -16.81
C LYS A 262 -29.59 2.65 -18.01
N ARG A 263 -28.30 2.94 -18.24
CA ARG A 263 -27.51 2.35 -19.35
C ARG A 263 -26.83 1.05 -18.96
N VAL A 264 -26.33 0.92 -17.72
CA VAL A 264 -25.72 -0.34 -17.22
C VAL A 264 -26.74 -1.49 -17.22
N ALA A 265 -28.01 -1.22 -16.92
CA ALA A 265 -29.08 -2.21 -17.04
C ALA A 265 -29.33 -2.68 -18.50
N ASN A 266 -29.01 -1.85 -19.50
CA ASN A 266 -29.27 -2.13 -20.92
C ASN A 266 -28.05 -2.69 -21.69
N LEU A 267 -26.83 -2.52 -21.16
CA LEU A 267 -25.58 -2.98 -21.79
C LEU A 267 -25.19 -4.42 -21.43
N SER A 268 -25.89 -5.06 -20.48
CA SER A 268 -25.67 -6.46 -20.09
C SER A 268 -25.98 -7.49 -21.21
N MET A 269 -26.28 -7.06 -22.44
CA MET A 269 -26.57 -7.97 -23.55
C MET A 269 -25.68 -7.88 -24.79
N ASN A 270 -24.70 -6.96 -24.90
CA ASN A 270 -23.83 -6.97 -26.09
C ASN A 270 -22.47 -6.30 -25.85
N ALA A 271 -21.44 -7.11 -25.58
CA ALA A 271 -20.05 -6.74 -25.83
C ALA A 271 -19.21 -8.01 -26.11
N LYS A 272 -19.38 -8.58 -27.31
CA LYS A 272 -18.31 -9.32 -27.96
C LYS A 272 -17.66 -8.35 -28.95
N VAL A 273 -16.51 -7.79 -28.60
CA VAL A 273 -15.65 -7.11 -29.55
C VAL A 273 -14.30 -7.83 -29.53
N ASN A 274 -14.01 -8.46 -30.66
CA ASN A 274 -12.73 -9.06 -30.97
C ASN A 274 -11.71 -7.94 -31.22
N GLU A 275 -10.70 -7.84 -30.36
CA GLU A 275 -9.45 -7.15 -30.67
C GLU A 275 -8.27 -8.02 -30.25
N THR A 276 -7.68 -8.67 -31.25
CA THR A 276 -6.33 -9.22 -31.23
C THR A 276 -5.32 -8.08 -31.12
N THR A 277 -5.03 -7.71 -29.87
CA THR A 277 -3.84 -6.97 -29.49
C THR A 277 -3.27 -7.72 -28.28
N ASN A 278 -1.98 -8.09 -28.34
CA ASN A 278 -1.23 -8.66 -27.22
C ASN A 278 -1.06 -7.58 -26.13
N ASP A 279 -2.17 -7.13 -25.54
CA ASP A 279 -2.16 -6.28 -24.36
C ASP A 279 -1.97 -7.18 -23.13
N PRO A 280 -0.82 -7.12 -22.44
CA PRO A 280 -0.56 -7.96 -21.28
C PRO A 280 -1.58 -7.76 -20.16
N ARG A 281 -2.30 -6.62 -20.13
CA ARG A 281 -3.39 -6.38 -19.17
C ARG A 281 -4.54 -7.39 -19.32
N LYS A 282 -4.80 -7.85 -20.55
CA LYS A 282 -5.85 -8.87 -20.83
C LYS A 282 -5.50 -10.24 -20.25
N ASN A 283 -4.24 -10.49 -19.91
CA ASN A 283 -3.80 -11.74 -19.29
C ASN A 283 -4.03 -11.76 -17.76
N ILE A 284 -4.34 -10.61 -17.14
CA ILE A 284 -4.59 -10.54 -15.70
C ILE A 284 -6.03 -10.99 -15.42
N ASN A 285 -6.17 -12.13 -14.74
CA ASN A 285 -7.47 -12.65 -14.31
C ASN A 285 -7.97 -11.95 -13.05
N PHE A 286 -8.66 -10.82 -13.22
CA PHE A 286 -9.19 -10.03 -12.11
C PHE A 286 -10.25 -10.77 -11.27
N ASP A 287 -11.00 -11.71 -11.86
CA ASP A 287 -12.00 -12.47 -11.12
C ASP A 287 -11.35 -13.46 -10.14
N GLU A 288 -10.28 -14.14 -10.56
CA GLU A 288 -9.45 -14.98 -9.68
C GLU A 288 -8.78 -14.14 -8.58
N LEU A 289 -8.26 -12.98 -8.93
CA LEU A 289 -7.67 -12.04 -7.96
C LEU A 289 -8.70 -11.53 -6.94
N GLN A 290 -9.95 -11.30 -7.36
CA GLN A 290 -11.03 -10.94 -6.45
C GLN A 290 -11.36 -12.09 -5.48
N GLN A 291 -11.43 -13.32 -5.97
CA GLN A 291 -11.65 -14.51 -5.12
C GLN A 291 -10.50 -14.69 -4.13
N TYR A 292 -9.27 -14.50 -4.57
CA TYR A 292 -8.10 -14.54 -3.71
C TYR A 292 -8.17 -13.46 -2.61
N TYR A 293 -8.56 -12.23 -2.97
CA TYR A 293 -8.77 -11.16 -2.01
C TYR A 293 -9.77 -11.56 -0.92
N LEU A 294 -10.95 -12.07 -1.30
CA LEU A 294 -11.97 -12.53 -0.35
C LEU A 294 -11.43 -13.64 0.56
N ALA A 295 -10.70 -14.60 0.00
CA ALA A 295 -10.08 -15.69 0.78
C ALA A 295 -9.06 -15.17 1.81
N ILE A 296 -8.29 -14.13 1.48
CA ILE A 296 -7.36 -13.50 2.42
C ILE A 296 -8.11 -12.70 3.48
N GLN A 297 -9.12 -11.90 3.11
CA GLN A 297 -9.91 -11.13 4.07
C GLN A 297 -10.60 -12.03 5.11
N ASN A 298 -11.10 -13.20 4.70
CA ASN A 298 -11.66 -14.18 5.63
C ASN A 298 -10.66 -14.74 6.65
N LYS A 299 -9.33 -14.61 6.42
CA LYS A 299 -8.30 -14.99 7.40
C LYS A 299 -8.00 -13.89 8.42
N HIS A 300 -8.46 -12.66 8.18
CA HIS A 300 -8.29 -11.52 9.10
C HIS A 300 -9.46 -11.41 10.09
N VAL A 301 -10.57 -12.12 9.83
CA VAL A 301 -11.75 -12.25 10.72
C VAL A 301 -11.51 -13.37 11.72
#